data_AF-A0A7M5V2C0-F1
#
_entry.id   AF-A0A7M5V2C0-F1
#
_cell.length_a   1.000
_cell.length_b   1.000
_cell.length_c   1.000
_cell.angle_alpha   90.00
_cell.angle_beta   90.00
_cell.angle_gamma   90.00
#
_symmetry.space_group_name_H-M   'P 1'
#
loop_
_entity.id
_entity.type
_entity.pdbx_description
1 polymer ?
#
loop_
_entity_poly.entity_id
_entity_poly.type
_entity_poly.pdbx_seq_one_letter_code
_entity_poly.pdbx_strand_id
1 'polypeptide(L)'
;MSQSDQSMSNNTDGSSIVFSNINTKDDMIHINNARKEHHNNTEDCTTLVNSSNTLSIDEFLKNVGQLGRFQALTMLICALLLFVPSMQALVMVFTAHSPPWSCDVFGQTLFSDTLNTTTTCNDTKTIFYEGQSGFNKRCVYERTNWVYRLPKSHSIVSEFDLVCDHESLVYLSNSCLFFGQILGGFVVGWLSDR
;
A
#
# COMPACT_ATOMS: atom_id res chain seq x y z
N MET A 1 -25.97 37.47 49.85
CA MET A 1 -24.77 38.19 49.38
C MET A 1 -24.90 38.33 47.86
N SER A 2 -24.89 39.58 47.40
CA SER A 2 -24.80 40.06 46.00
C SER A 2 -25.92 39.79 44.98
N GLN A 3 -26.49 40.92 44.55
CA GLN A 3 -27.07 41.19 43.22
C GLN A 3 -26.01 41.12 42.12
N SER A 4 -26.41 40.85 40.87
CA SER A 4 -26.35 41.80 39.73
C SER A 4 -26.65 41.12 38.39
N ASP A 5 -27.35 41.87 37.53
CA ASP A 5 -28.08 41.52 36.31
C ASP A 5 -27.23 41.18 35.07
N GLN A 6 -27.80 40.40 34.13
CA GLN A 6 -28.12 40.90 32.78
C GLN A 6 -28.93 39.90 31.92
N SER A 7 -29.79 40.50 31.10
CA SER A 7 -30.83 39.98 30.21
C SER A 7 -30.36 39.24 28.95
N MET A 8 -31.13 38.25 28.47
CA MET A 8 -31.77 38.31 27.15
C MET A 8 -33.01 37.37 27.10
N SER A 9 -34.12 37.95 26.67
CA SER A 9 -35.52 37.49 26.58
C SER A 9 -35.77 35.99 26.31
N ASN A 10 -36.50 35.35 27.23
CA ASN A 10 -37.19 34.08 27.05
C ASN A 10 -38.62 34.19 27.64
N ASN A 11 -39.56 33.71 26.84
CA ASN A 11 -40.82 33.04 27.21
C ASN A 11 -41.95 33.78 27.98
N THR A 12 -43.15 33.63 27.40
CA THR A 12 -44.50 33.57 28.01
C THR A 12 -45.04 34.74 28.83
N ASP A 13 -46.07 35.40 28.28
CA ASP A 13 -47.42 35.56 28.88
C ASP A 13 -48.36 36.12 27.79
N GLY A 14 -49.43 35.43 27.40
CA GLY A 14 -50.74 35.44 28.07
C GLY A 14 -51.70 36.26 27.18
N SER A 15 -52.92 35.89 26.81
CA SER A 15 -53.81 34.82 27.21
C SER A 15 -54.89 34.67 26.12
N SER A 16 -55.60 33.56 26.19
CA SER A 16 -56.94 33.34 25.63
C SER A 16 -57.02 32.93 24.16
N ILE A 17 -57.03 31.62 23.94
CA ILE A 17 -57.91 31.03 22.92
C ILE A 17 -58.78 29.96 23.58
N VAL A 18 -59.96 30.44 23.97
CA VAL A 18 -61.27 29.78 23.89
C VAL A 18 -61.22 28.38 23.28
N PHE A 19 -61.58 27.37 24.09
CA PHE A 19 -62.10 26.10 23.57
C PHE A 19 -63.40 26.41 22.83
N SER A 20 -63.34 26.60 21.51
CA SER A 20 -64.53 26.66 20.67
C SER A 20 -65.12 25.26 20.55
N ASN A 21 -66.42 25.15 20.85
CA ASN A 21 -67.23 23.93 20.65
C ASN A 21 -66.94 23.31 19.28
N ILE A 22 -66.35 22.13 19.30
CA ILE A 22 -66.15 21.26 18.13
C ILE A 22 -67.53 20.73 17.74
N ASN A 23 -68.08 21.18 16.61
CA ASN A 23 -69.27 20.55 16.07
C ASN A 23 -68.81 19.25 15.37
N THR A 24 -68.85 18.14 16.12
CA THR A 24 -68.13 16.88 15.88
C THR A 24 -68.30 16.26 14.48
N LYS A 25 -69.30 16.66 13.69
CA LYS A 25 -69.52 16.13 12.33
C LYS A 25 -68.75 16.88 11.25
N ASP A 26 -68.72 18.21 11.30
CA ASP A 26 -68.11 19.03 10.23
C ASP A 26 -66.58 19.04 10.36
N ASP A 27 -66.08 19.07 11.60
CA ASP A 27 -64.65 19.08 11.89
C ASP A 27 -63.97 17.73 11.54
N MET A 28 -64.67 16.60 11.72
CA MET A 28 -64.16 15.28 11.31
C MET A 28 -64.05 15.14 9.79
N ILE A 29 -64.95 15.78 9.01
CA ILE A 29 -64.87 15.77 7.54
C ILE A 29 -63.64 16.56 7.09
N HIS A 30 -63.38 17.72 7.71
CA HIS A 30 -62.22 18.54 7.39
C HIS A 30 -60.88 17.86 7.75
N ILE A 31 -60.81 17.19 8.90
CA ILE A 31 -59.62 16.42 9.31
C ILE A 31 -59.41 15.20 8.42
N ASN A 32 -60.48 14.50 8.00
CA ASN A 32 -60.38 13.37 7.09
C ASN A 32 -59.97 13.80 5.67
N ASN A 33 -60.40 14.98 5.22
CA ASN A 33 -59.98 15.55 3.93
C ASN A 33 -58.50 15.98 3.98
N ALA A 34 -58.06 16.63 5.06
CA ALA A 34 -56.66 16.98 5.26
C ALA A 34 -55.76 15.74 5.41
N ARG A 35 -56.22 14.70 6.11
CA ARG A 35 -55.52 13.40 6.21
C ARG A 35 -55.46 12.68 4.86
N LYS A 36 -56.49 12.78 4.02
CA LYS A 36 -56.49 12.25 2.65
C LYS A 36 -55.51 13.00 1.75
N GLU A 37 -55.44 14.33 1.84
CA GLU A 37 -54.42 15.11 1.12
C GLU A 37 -53.01 14.75 1.58
N HIS A 38 -52.79 14.56 2.89
CA HIS A 38 -51.49 14.16 3.41
C HIS A 38 -51.09 12.73 3.02
N HIS A 39 -52.04 11.79 2.97
CA HIS A 39 -51.78 10.42 2.50
C HIS A 39 -51.53 10.39 0.98
N ASN A 40 -52.29 11.16 0.19
CA ASN A 40 -52.07 11.31 -1.25
C ASN A 40 -50.72 11.96 -1.55
N ASN A 41 -50.31 13.01 -0.81
CA ASN A 41 -48.97 13.61 -0.95
C ASN A 41 -47.85 12.72 -0.40
N THR A 42 -48.13 11.85 0.56
CA THR A 42 -47.13 10.88 1.07
C THR A 42 -46.94 9.74 0.07
N GLU A 43 -48.01 9.31 -0.61
CA GLU A 43 -47.94 8.39 -1.77
C GLU A 43 -47.28 9.06 -2.98
N ASP A 44 -47.48 10.36 -3.20
CA ASP A 44 -46.84 11.12 -4.28
C ASP A 44 -45.35 11.37 -3.99
N CYS A 45 -44.97 11.74 -2.76
CA CYS A 45 -43.55 11.85 -2.37
C CYS A 45 -42.85 10.49 -2.29
N THR A 46 -43.53 9.39 -1.93
CA THR A 46 -42.91 8.05 -1.97
C THR A 46 -42.80 7.51 -3.40
N THR A 47 -43.70 7.87 -4.31
CA THR A 47 -43.56 7.54 -5.74
C THR A 47 -42.54 8.44 -6.44
N LEU A 48 -42.42 9.71 -6.08
CA LEU A 48 -41.36 10.61 -6.56
C LEU A 48 -39.99 10.24 -5.99
N VAL A 49 -39.87 9.79 -4.73
CA VAL A 49 -38.63 9.23 -4.16
C VAL A 49 -38.28 7.88 -4.80
N ASN A 50 -39.26 7.04 -5.13
CA ASN A 50 -39.02 5.82 -5.92
C ASN A 50 -38.62 6.12 -7.37
N SER A 51 -39.02 7.28 -7.91
CA SER A 51 -38.67 7.71 -9.27
C SER A 51 -37.41 8.60 -9.33
N SER A 52 -36.89 9.07 -8.20
CA SER A 52 -35.67 9.88 -8.12
C SER A 52 -34.54 9.11 -7.42
N ASN A 53 -33.71 8.48 -8.27
CA ASN A 53 -32.41 7.86 -7.98
C ASN A 53 -32.37 6.36 -7.62
N THR A 54 -33.25 5.53 -8.19
CA THR A 54 -32.88 4.13 -8.45
C THR A 54 -33.22 3.74 -9.88
N LEU A 55 -32.51 4.33 -10.85
CA LEU A 55 -32.16 3.51 -12.01
C LEU A 55 -31.37 2.35 -11.39
N SER A 56 -32.02 1.18 -11.26
CA SER A 56 -31.49 0.12 -10.41
C SER A 56 -30.04 -0.17 -10.83
N ILE A 57 -29.18 -0.49 -9.87
CA ILE A 57 -27.78 -0.82 -10.18
C ILE A 57 -27.73 -1.87 -11.31
N ASP A 58 -28.73 -2.75 -11.39
CA ASP A 58 -28.89 -3.73 -12.47
C ASP A 58 -29.20 -3.12 -13.85
N GLU A 59 -29.99 -2.03 -13.93
CA GLU A 59 -30.25 -1.28 -15.17
C GLU A 59 -29.00 -0.49 -15.61
N PHE A 60 -28.27 0.09 -14.65
CA PHE A 60 -26.98 0.72 -14.89
C PHE A 60 -25.93 -0.30 -15.37
N LEU A 61 -25.81 -1.45 -14.70
CA LEU A 61 -24.90 -2.55 -15.08
C LEU A 61 -25.24 -3.14 -16.44
N LYS A 62 -26.51 -3.13 -16.85
CA LYS A 62 -26.93 -3.53 -18.20
C LYS A 62 -26.48 -2.53 -19.29
N ASN A 63 -26.28 -1.27 -18.91
CA ASN A 63 -25.79 -0.18 -19.77
C ASN A 63 -24.28 0.10 -19.64
N VAL A 64 -23.59 -0.45 -18.63
CA VAL A 64 -22.13 -0.56 -18.59
C VAL A 64 -21.74 -1.54 -19.68
N GLY A 65 -21.59 -1.03 -20.90
CA GLY A 65 -21.35 -1.83 -22.10
C GLY A 65 -20.12 -2.73 -22.02
N GLN A 66 -20.01 -3.61 -23.02
CA GLN A 66 -18.87 -4.51 -23.21
C GLN A 66 -17.53 -3.76 -23.13
N LEU A 67 -16.53 -4.40 -22.52
CA LEU A 67 -15.14 -3.93 -22.43
C LEU A 67 -14.67 -3.41 -23.80
N GLY A 68 -14.63 -2.09 -23.96
CA GLY A 68 -14.23 -1.44 -25.20
C GLY A 68 -12.75 -1.67 -25.51
N ARG A 69 -12.34 -1.54 -26.77
CA ARG A 69 -10.93 -1.73 -27.19
C ARG A 69 -9.95 -0.84 -26.41
N PHE A 70 -10.36 0.39 -26.08
CA PHE A 70 -9.57 1.32 -25.27
C PHE A 70 -9.49 0.89 -23.80
N GLN A 71 -10.59 0.41 -23.22
CA GLN A 71 -10.59 -0.12 -21.85
C GLN A 71 -9.73 -1.37 -21.72
N ALA A 72 -9.78 -2.27 -22.71
CA ALA A 72 -8.90 -3.44 -22.77
C ALA A 72 -7.43 -3.04 -22.93
N LEU A 73 -7.13 -2.02 -23.75
CA LEU A 73 -5.78 -1.47 -23.89
C LEU A 73 -5.27 -0.85 -22.57
N THR A 74 -6.10 -0.06 -21.89
CA THR A 74 -5.75 0.49 -20.56
C THR A 74 -5.53 -0.62 -19.55
N MET A 75 -6.38 -1.65 -19.52
CA MET A 75 -6.19 -2.83 -18.66
C MET A 75 -4.89 -3.57 -18.97
N LEU A 76 -4.51 -3.68 -20.26
CA LEU A 76 -3.24 -4.26 -20.68
C LEU A 76 -2.06 -3.42 -20.21
N ILE A 77 -2.12 -2.09 -20.38
CA ILE A 77 -1.08 -1.17 -19.92
C ILE A 77 -0.93 -1.26 -18.40
N CYS A 78 -2.04 -1.23 -17.65
CA CYS A 78 -2.03 -1.41 -16.20
C CYS A 78 -1.45 -2.78 -15.81
N ALA A 79 -1.80 -3.86 -16.52
CA ALA A 79 -1.26 -5.19 -16.25
C ALA A 79 0.26 -5.25 -16.49
N LEU A 80 0.76 -4.63 -17.55
CA LEU A 80 2.20 -4.53 -17.83
C LEU A 80 2.91 -3.67 -16.77
N LEU A 81 2.29 -2.58 -16.32
CA LEU A 81 2.82 -1.74 -15.24
C LEU A 81 2.88 -2.46 -13.89
N LEU A 82 2.03 -3.46 -13.65
CA LEU A 82 2.06 -4.29 -12.42
C LEU A 82 3.01 -5.48 -12.54
N PHE A 83 3.30 -5.93 -13.75
CA PHE A 83 4.24 -7.03 -13.98
C PHE A 83 5.69 -6.64 -13.64
N VAL A 84 6.14 -5.46 -14.07
CA VAL A 84 7.49 -4.93 -13.80
C VAL A 84 7.82 -4.91 -12.29
N PRO A 85 6.99 -4.33 -11.41
CA PRO A 85 7.25 -4.32 -9.97
C PRO A 85 7.12 -5.70 -9.32
N SER A 86 6.46 -6.67 -9.97
CA SER A 86 6.44 -8.05 -9.48
C SER A 86 7.81 -8.72 -9.68
N MET A 87 8.47 -8.47 -10.82
CA MET A 87 9.80 -9.01 -11.10
C MET A 87 10.90 -8.34 -10.27
N GLN A 88 10.74 -7.06 -9.91
CA GLN A 88 11.72 -6.35 -9.11
C GLN A 88 11.94 -6.97 -7.72
N ALA A 89 10.94 -7.66 -7.17
CA ALA A 89 11.05 -8.32 -5.87
C ALA A 89 12.11 -9.43 -5.85
N LEU A 90 12.40 -10.02 -7.02
CA LEU A 90 13.44 -11.04 -7.16
C LEU A 90 14.83 -10.48 -6.86
N VAL A 91 15.08 -9.20 -7.14
CA VAL A 91 16.38 -8.56 -6.88
C VAL A 91 16.74 -8.67 -5.41
N MET A 92 15.82 -8.30 -4.51
CA MET A 92 16.04 -8.37 -3.06
C MET A 92 16.33 -9.81 -2.60
N VAL A 93 15.61 -10.79 -3.15
CA VAL A 93 15.79 -12.20 -2.79
C VAL A 93 17.16 -12.72 -3.24
N PHE A 94 17.55 -12.43 -4.48
CA PHE A 94 18.83 -12.91 -5.00
C PHE A 94 20.03 -12.24 -4.33
N THR A 95 19.91 -10.98 -3.91
CA THR A 95 20.97 -10.29 -3.18
C THR A 95 21.05 -10.68 -1.70
N ALA A 96 19.98 -11.21 -1.11
CA ALA A 96 19.96 -11.61 0.31
C ALA A 96 20.73 -12.92 0.57
N HIS A 97 20.82 -13.81 -0.42
CA HIS A 97 21.47 -15.11 -0.21
C HIS A 97 22.97 -15.05 -0.49
N SER A 98 23.76 -14.91 0.59
CA SER A 98 25.22 -15.07 0.54
C SER A 98 25.61 -16.53 0.31
N PRO A 99 26.37 -16.86 -0.76
CA PRO A 99 26.77 -18.23 -1.04
C PRO A 99 27.84 -18.75 -0.06
N PRO A 100 27.92 -20.06 0.15
CA PRO A 100 28.90 -20.66 1.04
C PRO A 100 30.32 -20.41 0.54
N TRP A 101 31.23 -20.20 1.49
CA TRP A 101 32.63 -19.89 1.20
C TRP A 101 33.56 -20.66 2.14
N SER A 102 34.81 -20.82 1.72
CA SER A 102 35.87 -21.42 2.54
C SER A 102 37.22 -20.79 2.21
N CYS A 103 38.19 -20.95 3.10
CA CYS A 103 39.56 -20.54 2.83
C CYS A 103 40.13 -21.30 1.62
N ASP A 104 40.87 -20.58 0.79
CA ASP A 104 41.67 -21.18 -0.27
C ASP A 104 43.09 -21.40 0.27
N VAL A 105 43.34 -22.61 0.75
CA VAL A 105 44.65 -23.00 1.30
C VAL A 105 45.72 -23.03 0.19
N PHE A 106 45.32 -23.31 -1.05
CA PHE A 106 46.25 -23.39 -2.18
C PHE A 106 46.64 -21.99 -2.65
N GLY A 107 45.67 -21.07 -2.77
CA GLY A 107 45.92 -19.66 -3.11
C GLY A 107 46.87 -18.94 -2.17
N GLN A 108 46.89 -19.31 -0.88
CA GLN A 108 47.78 -18.74 0.13
C GLN A 108 49.27 -19.09 -0.08
N THR A 109 49.57 -20.29 -0.59
CA THR A 109 50.98 -20.74 -0.78
C THR A 109 51.70 -20.06 -1.94
N LEU A 110 50.95 -19.43 -2.85
CA LEU A 110 51.51 -18.73 -4.01
C LEU A 110 51.87 -17.26 -3.70
N PHE A 111 51.43 -16.74 -2.55
CA PHE A 111 51.59 -15.34 -2.13
C PHE A 111 52.34 -15.19 -0.79
N SER A 112 52.92 -16.27 -0.26
CA SER A 112 53.76 -16.20 0.95
C SER A 112 55.14 -15.63 0.62
N ASP A 113 55.19 -14.34 0.30
CA ASP A 113 56.44 -13.57 0.34
C ASP A 113 56.64 -13.01 1.75
N THR A 114 57.91 -12.88 2.12
CA THR A 114 58.39 -12.79 3.51
C THR A 114 58.11 -11.40 4.09
N LEU A 115 56.87 -11.11 4.49
CA LEU A 115 56.55 -9.91 5.26
C LEU A 115 55.53 -10.21 6.36
N ASN A 116 55.96 -9.96 7.59
CA ASN A 116 55.30 -10.31 8.83
C ASN A 116 54.05 -9.48 9.11
N THR A 117 52.98 -9.57 8.31
CA THR A 117 51.63 -9.19 8.72
C THR A 117 50.64 -9.61 7.65
N THR A 118 49.78 -10.61 7.94
CA THR A 118 48.33 -10.61 7.66
C THR A 118 47.74 -12.00 7.92
N THR A 119 46.53 -12.01 8.44
CA THR A 119 45.80 -13.15 8.96
C THR A 119 45.62 -14.22 7.88
N THR A 120 46.40 -15.30 7.91
CA THR A 120 46.22 -16.44 6.99
C THR A 120 44.88 -17.11 7.29
N CYS A 121 44.10 -17.38 6.24
CA CYS A 121 42.82 -18.05 6.34
C CYS A 121 43.07 -19.55 6.57
N ASN A 122 43.19 -19.95 7.84
CA ASN A 122 43.51 -21.33 8.24
C ASN A 122 42.25 -22.16 8.59
N ASP A 123 41.06 -21.59 8.39
CA ASP A 123 39.81 -22.27 8.67
C ASP A 123 39.51 -23.27 7.53
N THR A 124 39.70 -24.57 7.79
CA THR A 124 39.34 -25.66 6.86
C THR A 124 37.83 -25.86 6.75
N LYS A 125 37.06 -25.22 7.64
CA LYS A 125 35.60 -25.31 7.68
C LYS A 125 34.98 -24.47 6.56
N THR A 126 33.99 -25.05 5.90
CA THR A 126 33.12 -24.29 4.99
C THR A 126 32.06 -23.56 5.80
N ILE A 127 31.89 -22.27 5.52
CA ILE A 127 30.84 -21.46 6.13
C ILE A 127 29.65 -21.44 5.18
N PHE A 128 28.45 -21.77 5.69
CA PHE A 128 27.27 -21.99 4.84
C PHE A 128 26.26 -20.85 4.85
N TYR A 129 26.06 -20.19 5.99
CA TYR A 129 25.00 -19.21 6.15
C TYR A 129 25.42 -18.06 7.07
N GLU A 130 24.74 -16.93 6.92
CA GLU A 130 24.90 -15.74 7.75
C GLU A 130 24.48 -16.04 9.21
N GLY A 131 25.33 -15.69 10.17
CA GLY A 131 25.14 -16.03 11.59
C GLY A 131 25.90 -17.28 12.06
N GLN A 132 26.54 -18.03 11.16
CA GLN A 132 27.51 -19.05 11.56
C GLN A 132 28.78 -18.38 12.15
N SER A 133 29.34 -18.95 13.22
CA SER A 133 30.63 -18.49 13.76
C SER A 133 31.71 -18.48 12.67
N GLY A 134 32.36 -17.33 12.52
CA GLY A 134 33.37 -17.10 11.50
C GLY A 134 32.88 -16.52 10.18
N PHE A 135 31.56 -16.31 9.98
CA PHE A 135 31.02 -15.78 8.71
C PHE A 135 31.62 -14.43 8.30
N ASN A 136 31.74 -13.49 9.24
CA ASN A 136 32.31 -12.16 8.96
C ASN A 136 33.84 -12.15 8.85
N LYS A 137 34.54 -13.26 9.12
CA LYS A 137 36.00 -13.30 9.01
C LYS A 137 36.49 -13.09 7.57
N ARG A 138 35.68 -13.43 6.57
CA ARG A 138 35.98 -13.16 5.15
C ARG A 138 36.22 -11.70 4.82
N CYS A 139 35.70 -10.77 5.63
CA CYS A 139 35.89 -9.33 5.47
C CYS A 139 37.19 -8.83 6.10
N VAL A 140 37.82 -9.65 6.94
CA VAL A 140 39.13 -9.36 7.53
C VAL A 140 40.25 -9.96 6.68
N TYR A 141 39.99 -11.10 6.04
CA TYR A 141 40.93 -11.75 5.15
C TYR A 141 41.03 -11.05 3.80
N GLU A 142 42.23 -11.08 3.21
CA GLU A 142 42.41 -10.66 1.82
C GLU A 142 41.56 -11.52 0.88
N ARG A 143 41.07 -10.90 -0.20
CA ARG A 143 40.13 -11.50 -1.16
C ARG A 143 40.64 -12.78 -1.82
N THR A 144 41.96 -12.91 -2.00
CA THR A 144 42.63 -14.09 -2.58
C THR A 144 42.70 -15.28 -1.62
N ASN A 145 42.54 -15.04 -0.31
CA ASN A 145 42.70 -16.09 0.71
C ASN A 145 41.45 -16.93 0.92
N TRP A 146 40.33 -16.59 0.27
CA TRP A 146 39.07 -17.33 0.37
C TRP A 146 38.29 -17.34 -0.95
N VAL A 147 37.54 -18.42 -1.15
CA VAL A 147 36.78 -18.67 -2.39
C VAL A 147 35.34 -19.08 -2.09
N TYR A 148 34.45 -18.74 -3.01
CA TYR A 148 33.09 -19.24 -3.02
C TYR A 148 33.08 -20.72 -3.42
N ARG A 149 32.20 -21.52 -2.79
CA ARG A 149 32.10 -22.95 -3.06
C ARG A 149 31.11 -23.31 -4.16
N LEU A 150 30.29 -22.34 -4.57
CA LEU A 150 29.42 -22.47 -5.73
C LEU A 150 30.08 -21.84 -6.96
N PRO A 151 29.72 -22.30 -8.17
CA PRO A 151 30.11 -21.62 -9.40
C PRO A 151 29.60 -20.19 -9.39
N LYS A 152 30.37 -19.27 -9.97
CA LYS A 152 30.06 -17.83 -9.98
C LYS A 152 28.66 -17.49 -10.49
N SER A 153 28.15 -18.25 -11.47
CA SER A 153 26.84 -18.04 -12.10
C SER A 153 25.63 -18.46 -11.28
N HIS A 154 25.81 -19.08 -10.10
CA HIS A 154 24.68 -19.53 -9.29
C HIS A 154 24.08 -18.45 -8.40
N SER A 155 24.84 -17.42 -8.05
CA SER A 155 24.36 -16.32 -7.21
C SER A 155 24.95 -15.00 -7.68
N ILE A 156 24.09 -13.99 -7.72
CA ILE A 156 24.46 -12.60 -8.02
C ILE A 156 25.55 -12.09 -7.06
N VAL A 157 25.49 -12.54 -5.80
CA VAL A 157 26.46 -12.17 -4.76
C VAL A 157 27.85 -12.71 -5.08
N SER A 158 27.97 -13.95 -5.60
CA SER A 158 29.28 -14.50 -5.99
C SER A 158 29.80 -13.97 -7.32
N GLU A 159 28.91 -13.53 -8.21
CA GLU A 159 29.29 -12.98 -9.52
C GLU A 159 29.88 -11.57 -9.40
N PHE A 160 29.20 -10.70 -8.65
CA PHE A 160 29.59 -9.30 -8.46
C PHE A 160 30.34 -9.03 -7.16
N ASP A 161 30.57 -10.07 -6.37
CA ASP A 161 31.22 -10.01 -5.06
C ASP A 161 30.63 -8.96 -4.10
N LEU A 162 29.32 -9.02 -3.90
CA LEU A 162 28.52 -8.02 -3.17
C LEU A 162 28.60 -8.15 -1.64
N VAL A 163 29.81 -8.35 -1.10
CA VAL A 163 30.03 -8.68 0.31
C VAL A 163 31.00 -7.70 0.97
N CYS A 164 30.96 -7.61 2.30
CA CYS A 164 31.84 -6.71 3.05
C CYS A 164 31.68 -5.25 2.57
N ASP A 165 32.74 -4.60 2.07
CA ASP A 165 32.67 -3.21 1.58
C ASP A 165 31.65 -3.03 0.44
N HIS A 166 31.42 -4.08 -0.36
CA HIS A 166 30.54 -4.04 -1.53
C HIS A 166 29.08 -4.34 -1.20
N GLU A 167 28.76 -4.64 0.06
CA GLU A 167 27.38 -4.82 0.51
C GLU A 167 26.57 -3.52 0.36
N SER A 168 27.24 -2.37 0.47
CA SER A 168 26.66 -1.04 0.21
C SER A 168 26.03 -0.90 -1.18
N LEU A 169 26.54 -1.61 -2.20
CA LEU A 169 25.99 -1.57 -3.55
C LEU A 169 24.60 -2.22 -3.63
N VAL A 170 24.34 -3.26 -2.82
CA VAL A 170 23.03 -3.90 -2.73
C VAL A 170 22.00 -2.91 -2.15
N TYR A 171 22.37 -2.23 -1.06
CA TYR A 171 21.50 -1.23 -0.44
C TYR A 171 21.23 -0.05 -1.38
N LEU A 172 22.24 0.40 -2.14
CA LEU A 172 22.08 1.45 -3.13
C LEU A 172 21.11 1.01 -4.25
N SER A 173 21.27 -0.20 -4.78
CA SER A 173 20.38 -0.75 -5.80
C SER A 173 18.93 -0.80 -5.32
N ASN A 174 18.68 -1.33 -4.12
CA ASN A 174 17.35 -1.36 -3.53
C ASN A 174 16.78 0.05 -3.32
N SER A 175 17.61 1.01 -2.88
CA SER A 175 17.21 2.41 -2.71
C SER A 175 16.75 3.03 -4.04
N CYS A 176 17.49 2.81 -5.12
CA CYS A 176 17.12 3.27 -6.45
C CYS A 176 15.79 2.67 -6.94
N LEU A 177 15.54 1.39 -6.66
CA LEU A 177 14.26 0.73 -7.00
C LEU A 177 13.08 1.37 -6.27
N PHE A 178 13.16 1.55 -4.95
CA PHE A 178 12.09 2.19 -4.20
C PHE A 178 11.87 3.64 -4.59
N PHE A 179 12.95 4.37 -4.87
CA PHE A 179 12.86 5.74 -5.37
C PHE A 179 12.16 5.81 -6.73
N GLY A 180 12.50 4.90 -7.65
CA GLY A 180 11.81 4.76 -8.94
C GLY A 180 10.33 4.44 -8.78
N GLN A 181 9.97 3.59 -7.82
CA GLN A 181 8.57 3.25 -7.52
C GLN A 181 7.79 4.46 -7.00
N ILE A 182 8.40 5.27 -6.13
CA ILE A 182 7.80 6.51 -5.62
C ILE A 182 7.54 7.48 -6.78
N LEU A 183 8.56 7.77 -7.58
CA LEU A 183 8.43 8.66 -8.73
C LEU A 183 7.40 8.14 -9.74
N GLY A 184 7.41 6.84 -10.04
CA GLY A 184 6.45 6.19 -10.92
C GLY A 184 5.02 6.34 -10.39
N GLY A 185 4.81 6.12 -9.09
CA GLY A 185 3.51 6.31 -8.44
C GLY A 185 3.00 7.75 -8.53
N PHE A 186 3.87 8.74 -8.33
CA PHE A 186 3.52 10.15 -8.51
C PHE A 186 3.11 10.47 -9.95
N VAL A 187 3.88 10.01 -10.95
CA VAL A 187 3.60 10.28 -12.37
C VAL A 187 2.33 9.58 -12.84
N VAL A 188 2.17 8.28 -12.55
CA VAL A 188 0.98 7.52 -12.94
C VAL A 188 -0.25 8.03 -12.21
N GLY A 189 -0.14 8.39 -10.93
CA GLY A 189 -1.24 9.01 -10.18
C GLY A 189 -1.69 10.33 -10.82
N TRP A 190 -0.74 11.20 -11.19
CA TRP A 190 -1.05 12.45 -11.88
C TRP A 190 -1.69 12.22 -13.27
N LEU A 191 -1.18 11.25 -14.03
CA LEU A 191 -1.76 10.89 -15.33
C LEU A 191 -3.15 10.25 -15.20
N SER A 192 -3.44 9.55 -14.11
CA SER A 192 -4.75 8.91 -13.91
C SER A 192 -5.88 9.89 -13.61
N ASP A 193 -5.55 11.07 -13.09
CA ASP A 193 -6.53 12.13 -12.80
C ASP A 193 -6.90 12.94 -14.05
N ARG A 194 -6.14 12.78 -15.14
CA ARG A 194 -6.29 13.55 -16.37
C ARG A 194 -6.76 12.70 -17.55
#